data_AF-A0A3P7NBA3-F1
#
_entry.id   AF-A0A3P7NBA3-F1
#
_cell.length_a   1.000
_cell.length_b   1.000
_cell.length_c   1.000
_cell.angle_alpha   90.00
_cell.angle_beta   90.00
_cell.angle_gamma   90.00
#
_symmetry.space_group_name_H-M   'P 1'
#
loop_
_entity.id
_entity.type
_entity.pdbx_description
1 polymer ?
#
loop_
_entity_poly.entity_id
_entity_poly.type
_entity_poly.pdbx_seq_one_letter_code
_entity_poly.pdbx_strand_id
1 'polypeptide(L)'
;MSDSELNKLKGKFLGQIKETEAKIPVLVVIRNGGTGRGDTLSGCELIAPCMDFWVALQLRTARASGWRDELAAHLEASRFCYPTDVVDSKAGKDEINRMQNDHELKFDKRPHNRRVQYWKKMSVKYPFSFEYEELLNDWLQVKVSDS
;
A
#
# COMPACT_ATOMS: atom_id res chain seq x y z
N MET A 1 -34.47 -5.83 1.43
CA MET A 1 -34.83 -4.59 2.15
C MET A 1 -33.80 -3.55 1.77
N SER A 2 -34.20 -2.34 1.42
CA SER A 2 -33.28 -1.27 1.06
C SER A 2 -32.77 -0.51 2.28
N ASP A 3 -31.59 0.11 2.18
CA ASP A 3 -30.99 0.92 3.25
C ASP A 3 -31.89 2.05 3.74
N SER A 4 -32.67 2.64 2.81
CA SER A 4 -33.63 3.70 3.10
C SER A 4 -34.77 3.22 4.01
N GLU A 5 -35.26 2.00 3.77
CA GLU A 5 -36.30 1.38 4.60
C GLU A 5 -35.74 1.03 5.98
N LEU A 6 -34.52 0.49 6.04
CA LEU A 6 -33.85 0.16 7.30
C LEU A 6 -33.60 1.41 8.15
N ASN A 7 -33.13 2.50 7.55
CA ASN A 7 -32.90 3.76 8.27
C ASN A 7 -34.18 4.41 8.80
N LYS A 8 -35.31 4.29 8.07
CA LYS A 8 -36.63 4.74 8.57
C LYS A 8 -37.10 3.93 9.78
N LEU A 9 -36.71 2.65 9.87
CA LEU A 9 -37.05 1.78 11.00
C LEU A 9 -36.18 2.06 12.24
N LYS A 10 -34.91 2.45 12.06
CA LYS A 10 -33.99 2.80 13.16
C LYS A 10 -34.53 3.93 14.06
N GLY A 11 -35.23 4.91 13.50
CA GLY A 11 -35.85 6.00 14.27
C GLY A 11 -37.14 5.61 15.00
N LYS A 12 -37.74 4.46 14.66
CA LYS A 12 -39.02 3.99 15.23
C LYS A 12 -38.85 2.93 16.31
N PHE A 13 -37.69 2.28 16.39
CA PHE A 13 -37.43 1.20 17.32
C PHE A 13 -36.18 1.49 18.17
N LEU A 14 -36.39 1.74 19.46
CA LEU A 14 -35.35 1.75 20.51
C LEU A 14 -35.15 0.34 21.12
N GLY A 15 -35.71 -0.70 20.49
CA GLY A 15 -35.74 -2.06 21.02
C GLY A 15 -34.47 -2.87 20.77
N GLN A 16 -34.39 -4.02 21.44
CA GLN A 16 -33.32 -5.02 21.29
C GLN A 16 -33.13 -5.45 19.82
N ILE A 17 -31.88 -5.77 19.45
CA ILE A 17 -31.52 -6.33 18.14
C ILE A 17 -32.34 -7.61 17.92
N LYS A 18 -33.23 -7.60 16.93
CA LYS A 18 -34.00 -8.78 16.52
C LYS A 18 -33.19 -9.55 15.48
N GLU A 19 -33.02 -10.85 15.71
CA GLU A 19 -32.44 -11.74 14.70
C GLU A 19 -33.33 -11.74 13.45
N THR A 20 -32.69 -11.72 12.28
CA THR A 20 -33.36 -11.90 10.99
C THR A 20 -33.15 -13.32 10.50
N GLU A 21 -34.05 -13.81 9.65
CA GLU A 21 -33.90 -15.13 9.01
C GLU A 21 -32.71 -15.20 8.04
N ALA A 22 -32.17 -14.04 7.64
CA ALA A 22 -31.05 -13.94 6.73
C ALA A 22 -29.78 -14.59 7.33
N LYS A 23 -29.32 -15.68 6.71
CA LYS A 23 -28.03 -16.31 7.02
C LYS A 23 -26.99 -15.82 6.03
N ILE A 24 -26.08 -14.97 6.50
CA ILE A 24 -25.02 -14.39 5.67
C ILE A 24 -23.73 -15.21 5.88
N PRO A 25 -23.19 -15.86 4.84
CA PRO A 25 -21.90 -16.53 4.95
C PRO A 25 -20.79 -15.48 5.07
N VAL A 26 -19.90 -15.68 6.05
CA VAL A 26 -18.76 -14.83 6.33
C VAL A 26 -17.55 -15.70 6.55
N LEU A 27 -16.44 -15.39 5.88
CA LEU A 27 -15.14 -16.01 6.13
C LEU A 27 -14.22 -15.01 6.83
N VAL A 28 -13.64 -15.44 7.94
CA VAL A 28 -12.64 -14.67 8.69
C VAL A 28 -11.30 -15.39 8.58
N VAL A 29 -10.30 -14.72 8.02
CA VAL A 29 -8.93 -15.21 7.94
C VAL A 29 -8.08 -14.44 8.94
N ILE A 30 -7.44 -15.14 9.88
CA ILE A 30 -6.53 -14.51 10.83
C ILE A 30 -5.13 -14.59 10.25
N ARG A 31 -4.51 -13.42 10.01
CA ARG A 31 -3.13 -13.32 9.58
C ARG A 31 -2.24 -13.07 10.78
N ASN A 32 -1.25 -13.94 10.94
CA ASN A 32 -0.17 -13.73 11.88
C ASN A 32 1.07 -13.37 11.06
N GLY A 33 1.41 -12.09 11.04
CA GLY A 33 2.56 -11.60 10.27
C GLY A 33 3.88 -11.77 11.02
N GLY A 34 3.97 -12.62 12.05
CA GLY A 34 5.25 -13.16 12.52
C GLY A 34 5.46 -13.09 14.03
N THR A 35 6.69 -13.35 14.46
CA THR A 35 7.05 -13.42 15.88
C THR A 35 7.54 -12.06 16.37
N GLY A 36 6.71 -11.33 17.11
CA GLY A 36 7.08 -10.06 17.75
C GLY A 36 5.87 -9.33 18.32
N ARG A 37 6.08 -8.42 19.29
CA ARG A 37 5.00 -7.65 19.94
C ARG A 37 4.47 -6.46 19.12
N GLY A 38 4.89 -6.28 17.88
CA GLY A 38 4.60 -5.09 17.08
C GLY A 38 4.59 -5.31 15.58
N ASP A 39 4.23 -6.51 15.11
CA ASP A 39 4.05 -6.74 13.69
C ASP A 39 2.75 -6.08 13.20
N THR A 40 2.91 -5.06 12.37
CA THR A 40 1.85 -4.21 11.82
C THR A 40 1.00 -4.92 10.77
N LEU A 41 1.43 -6.08 10.27
CA LEU A 41 0.68 -6.89 9.30
C LEU A 41 -0.16 -8.00 9.96
N SER A 42 -0.10 -8.11 11.29
CA SER A 42 -0.98 -9.01 12.03
C SER A 42 -2.39 -8.43 12.12
N GLY A 43 -3.39 -9.26 11.82
CA GLY A 43 -4.77 -8.80 11.77
C GLY A 43 -5.75 -9.87 11.31
N CYS A 44 -6.95 -9.43 10.93
CA CYS A 44 -7.97 -10.31 10.37
C CYS A 44 -8.48 -9.76 9.04
N GLU A 45 -8.76 -10.66 8.11
CA GLU A 45 -9.42 -10.36 6.86
C GLU A 45 -10.85 -10.86 6.95
N LEU A 46 -11.78 -9.97 6.62
CA LEU A 46 -13.21 -10.27 6.58
C LEU A 46 -13.66 -10.38 5.13
N ILE A 47 -14.05 -11.58 4.71
CA ILE A 47 -14.57 -11.84 3.37
C ILE A 47 -16.10 -12.05 3.50
N ALA A 48 -16.85 -11.03 3.09
CA ALA A 48 -18.31 -10.96 3.23
C ALA A 48 -18.95 -10.15 2.08
N PRO A 49 -20.24 -10.39 1.74
CA PRO A 49 -21.00 -9.53 0.84
C PRO A 49 -21.11 -8.10 1.39
N CYS A 50 -20.90 -7.11 0.54
CA CYS A 50 -20.31 -5.83 0.96
C CYS A 50 -21.32 -4.69 1.27
N MET A 51 -20.75 -3.56 1.71
CA MET A 51 -21.35 -2.29 2.21
C MET A 51 -21.87 -2.30 3.65
N ASP A 52 -22.80 -3.17 4.04
CA ASP A 52 -23.36 -3.14 5.40
C ASP A 52 -22.31 -3.43 6.49
N PHE A 53 -21.44 -4.40 6.24
CA PHE A 53 -20.31 -4.71 7.13
C PHE A 53 -19.32 -3.55 7.25
N TRP A 54 -19.05 -2.86 6.14
CA TRP A 54 -18.13 -1.72 6.13
C TRP A 54 -18.66 -0.56 6.98
N VAL A 55 -19.95 -0.22 6.84
CA VAL A 55 -20.60 0.80 7.67
C VAL A 55 -20.62 0.39 9.14
N ALA A 56 -20.95 -0.87 9.45
CA ALA A 56 -20.96 -1.37 10.81
C ALA A 56 -19.59 -1.26 11.49
N LEU A 57 -18.51 -1.58 10.78
CA LEU A 57 -17.14 -1.43 11.28
C LEU A 57 -16.80 0.02 11.60
N GLN A 58 -17.14 0.96 10.71
CA GLN A 58 -16.90 2.38 10.94
C GLN A 58 -17.67 2.93 12.15
N LEU A 59 -18.93 2.52 12.33
CA LEU A 59 -19.74 2.88 13.48
C LEU A 59 -19.17 2.33 14.81
N ARG A 60 -18.32 1.30 14.75
CA ARG A 60 -17.67 0.66 15.89
C ARG A 60 -16.20 1.07 16.07
N THR A 61 -15.81 2.22 15.53
CA THR A 61 -14.47 2.87 15.65
C THR A 61 -13.39 2.40 14.67
N ALA A 62 -13.69 1.47 13.75
CA ALA A 62 -12.73 1.13 12.70
C ALA A 62 -12.43 2.35 11.81
N ARG A 63 -11.17 2.50 11.41
CA ARG A 63 -10.72 3.57 10.50
C ARG A 63 -10.35 2.98 9.15
N ALA A 64 -10.71 3.70 8.09
CA ALA A 64 -10.29 3.33 6.75
C ALA A 64 -8.79 3.61 6.59
N SER A 65 -8.07 2.62 6.10
CA SER A 65 -6.66 2.67 5.75
C SER A 65 -6.54 2.67 4.23
N GLY A 66 -5.63 3.50 3.70
CA GLY A 66 -5.38 3.59 2.26
C GLY A 66 -4.09 2.89 1.86
N TRP A 67 -3.76 2.98 0.56
CA TRP A 67 -2.52 2.41 0.03
C TRP A 67 -1.24 2.92 0.72
N ARG A 68 -1.23 4.19 1.17
CA ARG A 68 -0.09 4.76 1.90
C ARG A 68 0.13 4.11 3.26
N ASP A 69 -0.96 3.80 3.95
CA ASP A 69 -0.91 3.17 5.26
C ASP A 69 -0.51 1.69 5.14
N GLU A 70 -0.93 1.02 4.05
CA GLU A 70 -0.43 -0.32 3.70
C GLU A 70 1.08 -0.29 3.48
N LEU A 71 1.59 0.62 2.64
CA LEU A 71 3.05 0.77 2.42
C LEU A 71 3.80 1.03 3.73
N ALA A 72 3.26 1.89 4.61
CA ALA A 72 3.85 2.15 5.92
C ALA A 72 3.84 0.90 6.80
N ALA A 73 2.75 0.12 6.82
CA ALA A 73 2.66 -1.11 7.57
C ALA A 73 3.70 -2.13 7.10
N HIS A 74 3.87 -2.35 5.79
CA HIS A 74 4.92 -3.24 5.26
C HIS A 74 6.32 -2.77 5.64
N LEU A 75 6.59 -1.47 5.54
CA LEU A 75 7.87 -0.88 5.95
C LEU A 75 8.16 -1.08 7.44
N GLU A 76 7.19 -0.81 8.32
CA GLU A 76 7.31 -0.99 9.77
C GLU A 76 7.49 -2.47 10.15
N ALA A 77 6.88 -3.38 9.38
CA ALA A 77 7.09 -4.82 9.52
C ALA A 77 8.40 -5.32 8.91
N SER A 78 9.22 -4.44 8.31
CA SER A 78 10.45 -4.80 7.59
C SER A 78 10.21 -5.86 6.51
N ARG A 79 9.11 -5.71 5.77
CA ARG A 79 8.67 -6.63 4.71
C ARG A 79 8.52 -5.89 3.40
N PHE A 80 8.78 -6.62 2.32
CA PHE A 80 8.59 -6.08 0.97
C PHE A 80 7.10 -6.00 0.64
N CYS A 81 6.67 -4.82 0.18
CA CYS A 81 5.36 -4.57 -0.37
C CYS A 81 5.38 -4.79 -1.89
N TYR A 82 4.66 -5.80 -2.35
CA TYR A 82 4.49 -6.02 -3.79
C TYR A 82 3.49 -5.00 -4.38
N PRO A 83 3.75 -4.42 -5.58
CA PRO A 83 4.90 -4.65 -6.45
C PRO A 83 6.08 -3.70 -6.21
N THR A 84 5.90 -2.65 -5.42
CA THR A 84 6.83 -1.51 -5.32
C THR A 84 8.24 -1.91 -4.89
N ASP A 85 8.38 -2.87 -3.98
CA ASP A 85 9.69 -3.27 -3.44
C ASP A 85 10.33 -4.45 -4.20
N VAL A 86 9.62 -5.04 -5.18
CA VAL A 86 10.01 -6.29 -5.85
C VAL A 86 10.55 -5.98 -7.25
N VAL A 87 11.78 -5.46 -7.29
CA VAL A 87 12.43 -4.86 -8.47
C VAL A 87 12.76 -5.84 -9.60
N ASP A 88 12.87 -7.13 -9.28
CA ASP A 88 13.16 -8.22 -10.21
C ASP A 88 11.92 -8.66 -11.00
N SER A 89 10.72 -8.41 -10.47
CA SER A 89 9.46 -8.74 -11.12
C SER A 89 9.13 -7.79 -12.27
N LYS A 90 8.37 -8.27 -13.26
CA LYS A 90 7.85 -7.42 -14.35
C LYS A 90 7.02 -6.25 -13.81
N ALA A 91 6.15 -6.51 -12.83
CA ALA A 91 5.31 -5.49 -12.23
C ALA A 91 6.13 -4.43 -11.46
N GLY A 92 7.20 -4.85 -10.79
CA GLY A 92 8.12 -3.94 -10.12
C GLY A 92 8.86 -3.04 -11.12
N LYS A 93 9.34 -3.58 -12.24
CA LYS A 93 9.94 -2.79 -13.32
C LYS A 93 8.95 -1.77 -13.90
N ASP A 94 7.71 -2.17 -14.14
CA ASP A 94 6.65 -1.29 -14.63
C ASP A 94 6.33 -0.16 -13.62
N GLU A 95 6.33 -0.48 -12.31
CA GLU A 95 6.11 0.49 -11.24
C GLU A 95 7.27 1.48 -11.10
N ILE A 96 8.52 1.02 -11.19
CA ILE A 96 9.72 1.88 -11.18
C ILE A 96 9.67 2.86 -12.36
N ASN A 97 9.35 2.37 -13.57
CA ASN A 97 9.22 3.22 -14.75
C ASN A 97 8.10 4.26 -14.58
N ARG A 98 6.96 3.86 -14.00
CA ARG A 98 5.87 4.79 -13.68
C ARG A 98 6.32 5.88 -12.70
N MET A 99 7.01 5.48 -11.63
CA MET A 99 7.53 6.40 -10.61
C MET A 99 8.57 7.37 -11.21
N GLN A 100 9.47 6.88 -12.06
CA GLN A 100 10.43 7.70 -12.79
C GLN A 100 9.73 8.78 -13.61
N ASN A 101 8.79 8.40 -14.48
CA ASN A 101 8.03 9.32 -15.31
C ASN A 101 7.30 10.38 -14.46
N ASP A 102 6.66 9.97 -13.37
CA ASP A 102 5.97 10.87 -12.44
C ASP A 102 6.93 11.89 -11.81
N HIS A 103 8.16 11.49 -11.48
CA HIS A 103 9.17 12.38 -10.91
C HIS A 103 9.79 13.32 -11.95
N GLU A 104 10.06 12.83 -13.15
CA GLU A 104 10.56 13.64 -14.27
C GLU A 104 9.55 14.72 -14.65
N LEU A 105 8.26 14.36 -14.80
CA LEU A 105 7.19 15.32 -15.07
C LEU A 105 7.08 16.38 -13.96
N LYS A 106 7.18 15.98 -12.69
CA LYS A 106 7.16 16.93 -11.54
C LYS A 106 8.39 17.83 -11.54
N PHE A 107 9.55 17.32 -11.93
CA PHE A 107 10.78 18.09 -12.03
C PHE A 107 10.71 19.11 -13.18
N ASP A 108 10.22 18.69 -14.35
CA ASP A 108 10.11 19.55 -15.53
C ASP A 108 9.04 20.62 -15.40
N LYS A 109 7.97 20.34 -14.65
CA LYS A 109 6.95 21.36 -14.35
C LYS A 109 7.51 22.53 -13.53
N ARG A 110 8.63 22.36 -12.82
CA ARG A 110 9.24 23.44 -12.03
C ARG A 110 10.05 24.38 -12.94
N PRO A 111 10.02 25.71 -12.72
CA PRO A 111 10.91 26.64 -13.41
C PRO A 111 12.39 26.30 -13.18
N HIS A 112 13.26 26.55 -14.17
CA HIS A 112 14.68 26.17 -14.12
C HIS A 112 15.40 26.62 -12.82
N ASN A 113 15.17 27.87 -12.38
CA ASN A 113 15.76 28.42 -11.16
C ASN A 113 15.20 27.84 -9.85
N ARG A 114 14.13 27.05 -9.90
CA ARG A 114 13.53 26.32 -8.78
C ARG A 114 13.83 24.82 -8.82
N ARG A 115 14.50 24.33 -9.87
CA ARG A 115 14.91 22.93 -10.00
C ARG A 115 16.18 22.66 -9.19
N VAL A 116 16.25 21.46 -8.63
CA VAL A 116 17.47 20.96 -7.99
C VAL A 116 18.50 20.64 -9.07
N GLN A 117 19.75 21.06 -8.87
CA GLN A 117 20.85 20.81 -9.81
C GLN A 117 21.56 19.50 -9.46
N TYR A 118 20.92 18.37 -9.77
CA TYR A 118 21.40 17.02 -9.41
C TYR A 118 22.83 16.74 -9.89
N TRP A 119 23.12 16.95 -11.18
CA TRP A 119 24.46 16.72 -11.71
C TRP A 119 25.47 17.76 -11.23
N LYS A 120 25.20 19.05 -11.51
CA LYS A 120 26.18 20.13 -11.30
C LYS A 120 26.57 20.33 -9.83
N LYS A 121 25.67 20.09 -8.88
CA LYS A 121 25.92 20.34 -7.45
C LYS A 121 26.03 19.07 -6.59
N MET A 122 25.42 17.96 -7.00
CA MET A 122 25.36 16.74 -6.20
C MET A 122 26.03 15.54 -6.89
N SER A 123 26.47 15.68 -8.14
CA SER A 123 27.06 14.59 -8.93
C SER A 123 26.17 13.34 -9.03
N VAL A 124 24.85 13.53 -8.97
CA VAL A 124 23.87 12.44 -9.09
C VAL A 124 23.54 12.22 -10.57
N LYS A 125 23.91 11.05 -11.10
CA LYS A 125 23.70 10.64 -12.49
C LYS A 125 22.24 10.30 -12.79
N TYR A 126 21.61 9.51 -11.92
CA TYR A 126 20.24 9.00 -12.07
C TYR A 126 19.36 9.49 -10.91
N PRO A 127 18.78 10.71 -10.98
CA PRO A 127 18.01 11.28 -9.88
C PRO A 127 16.58 10.74 -9.75
N PHE A 128 16.06 10.05 -10.78
CA PHE A 128 14.67 9.57 -10.83
C PHE A 128 14.53 8.10 -11.21
N SER A 129 15.64 7.41 -11.51
CA SER A 129 15.67 6.00 -11.88
C SER A 129 16.72 5.26 -11.04
N PHE A 130 16.64 3.93 -11.07
CA PHE A 130 17.62 3.04 -10.46
C PHE A 130 18.20 2.13 -11.54
N GLU A 131 19.40 2.45 -12.03
CA GLU A 131 20.10 1.63 -13.03
C GLU A 131 20.81 0.44 -12.38
N TYR A 132 20.01 -0.54 -11.94
CA TYR A 132 20.52 -1.75 -11.29
C TYR A 132 21.48 -2.54 -12.20
N GLU A 133 21.24 -2.55 -13.50
CA GLU A 133 22.10 -3.25 -14.46
C GLU A 133 23.51 -2.64 -14.53
N GLU A 134 23.61 -1.32 -14.58
CA GLU A 134 24.91 -0.62 -14.52
C GLU A 134 25.62 -0.90 -13.19
N LEU A 135 24.90 -0.79 -12.08
CA LEU A 135 25.45 -1.06 -10.74
C LEU A 135 25.99 -2.49 -10.62
N LEU A 136 25.24 -3.48 -11.10
CA LEU A 136 25.65 -4.88 -11.08
C LEU A 136 26.87 -5.14 -11.94
N ASN A 137 26.92 -4.54 -13.14
CA ASN A 137 28.06 -4.67 -14.04
C ASN A 137 29.34 -4.10 -13.41
N ASP A 138 29.27 -2.93 -12.78
CA ASP A 138 30.40 -2.33 -12.08
C ASP A 138 30.92 -3.24 -10.96
N TRP A 139 30.01 -3.80 -10.16
CA TRP A 139 30.38 -4.71 -9.06
C TRP A 139 31.03 -6.01 -9.56
N LEU A 140 30.57 -6.52 -10.71
CA LEU A 140 31.15 -7.71 -11.32
C LEU A 140 32.53 -7.44 -11.91
N GLN A 141 32.76 -6.26 -12.50
CA GLN A 141 34.08 -5.89 -13.04
C GLN A 141 35.12 -5.75 -11.94
N VAL A 142 34.77 -5.14 -10.80
CA VAL A 142 35.68 -5.00 -9.65
C VAL A 142 36.15 -6.37 -9.14
N LYS A 143 35.27 -7.37 -9.11
CA LYS A 143 35.63 -8.73 -8.68
C LYS A 143 36.64 -9.42 -9.59
N VAL A 144 36.68 -9.06 -10.87
CA VAL A 144 37.62 -9.65 -11.85
C VAL A 144 39.00 -8.99 -11.76
N SER A 145 39.08 -7.72 -11.35
CA SER A 145 40.37 -7.02 -11.18
C SER A 145 41.11 -7.37 -9.88
N ASP A 146 40.40 -7.89 -8.87
CA ASP A 146 40.97 -8.26 -7.56
C ASP A 146 41.31 -9.76 -7.45
N SER A 147 41.10 -10.54 -8.52
CA SER A 147 41.37 -11.99 -8.62
C SER A 147 42.44 -12.29 -9.66
#